data_AF-A0ABD7F1Z3-F1
#
_entry.id   AF-A0ABD7F1Z3-F1
#
_cell.length_a   1.000
_cell.length_b   1.000
_cell.length_c   1.000
_cell.angle_alpha   90.00
_cell.angle_beta   90.00
_cell.angle_gamma   90.00
#
_symmetry.space_group_name_H-M   'P 1'
#
loop_
_entity.id
_entity.type
_entity.pdbx_description
1 polymer ?
#
loop_
_entity_poly.entity_id
_entity_poly.type
_entity_poly.pdbx_seq_one_letter_code
_entity_poly.pdbx_strand_id
1 'polypeptide(L)'
;MLMKNLKIISLFTVVSSLFLLSGCTSNQTIGGNTHDLFTKYEYGDRWKTLVDDEVVAFGKPTTFLVNEPKDAIVIAGKQYSYVLNKGGSDFFNLISQLNPDDIQLRQDLNFVSPDKDSHHFTGYLKFSYTPSTGSLNQRETLLFKQYGILPCDCGEATEQNQHYIFQIKLEGNLYPVVENLDSLKPLSKPYKVRIQYYQDKREKVTLSTQEKLTRLPLVPFTLAIDALVLPAQIMGISYQP
;
A
#
# COMPACT_ATOMS: atom_id res chain seq x y z
N MET A 1 40.25 10.36 -83.00
CA MET A 1 38.79 10.51 -82.98
C MET A 1 38.28 9.96 -81.64
N LEU A 2 38.68 10.53 -80.52
CA LEU A 2 38.02 11.63 -79.81
C LEU A 2 36.48 11.51 -79.75
N MET A 3 36.00 11.28 -78.53
CA MET A 3 34.70 11.72 -78.00
C MET A 3 33.43 11.30 -78.75
N LYS A 4 32.88 10.15 -78.36
CA LYS A 4 31.44 9.88 -78.31
C LYS A 4 31.30 8.46 -77.78
N ASN A 5 31.03 8.31 -76.47
CA ASN A 5 30.42 7.13 -75.82
C ASN A 5 30.51 7.23 -74.28
N LEU A 6 30.76 8.42 -73.73
CA LEU A 6 30.76 8.68 -72.29
C LEU A 6 29.55 9.52 -71.85
N LYS A 7 28.39 9.35 -72.52
CA LYS A 7 27.12 10.03 -72.16
C LYS A 7 25.90 9.11 -72.07
N ILE A 8 26.04 7.80 -72.25
CA ILE A 8 24.92 6.84 -72.19
C ILE A 8 25.08 5.84 -71.02
N ILE A 9 25.95 6.11 -70.05
CA ILE A 9 26.06 5.29 -68.82
C ILE A 9 25.55 6.08 -67.58
N SER A 10 25.20 7.36 -67.74
CA SER A 10 24.79 8.24 -66.63
C SER A 10 23.28 8.45 -66.47
N LEU A 11 22.43 7.71 -67.19
CA LEU A 11 20.97 7.94 -67.16
C LEU A 11 20.12 6.68 -66.89
N PHE A 12 20.73 5.60 -66.37
CA PHE A 12 19.99 4.40 -65.97
C PHE A 12 20.22 3.97 -64.52
N THR A 13 20.91 4.80 -63.72
CA THR A 13 21.27 4.48 -62.32
C THR A 13 20.53 5.32 -61.27
N VAL A 14 19.53 6.13 -61.64
CA VAL A 14 18.81 7.02 -60.68
C VAL A 14 17.37 6.56 -60.38
N VAL A 15 16.82 5.58 -61.11
CA VAL A 15 15.42 5.12 -60.88
C VAL A 15 15.34 3.78 -60.12
N SER A 16 16.47 3.16 -59.78
CA SER A 16 16.48 1.87 -59.05
C SER A 16 16.87 1.97 -57.56
N SER A 17 17.09 3.17 -57.04
CA SER A 17 17.51 3.38 -55.63
C SER A 17 16.40 3.90 -54.70
N LEU A 18 15.15 4.04 -55.18
CA LEU A 18 14.03 4.51 -54.35
C LEU A 18 13.16 3.41 -53.72
N PHE A 19 13.46 2.12 -53.92
CA PHE A 19 12.69 1.00 -53.37
C PHE A 19 13.34 0.24 -52.20
N LEU A 20 14.42 0.77 -51.61
CA LEU A 20 15.14 0.12 -50.50
C LEU A 20 15.08 0.86 -49.16
N LEU A 21 14.11 1.77 -49.00
CA LEU A 21 13.72 2.25 -47.68
C LEU A 21 12.53 1.43 -47.15
N SER A 22 12.71 0.11 -47.11
CA SER A 22 11.93 -0.72 -46.19
C SER A 22 12.43 -0.39 -44.78
N GLY A 23 11.79 0.58 -44.14
CA GLY A 23 11.99 0.82 -42.72
C GLY A 23 11.68 -0.48 -41.97
N CYS A 24 12.69 -1.07 -41.32
CA CYS A 24 12.49 -2.12 -40.35
C CYS A 24 11.73 -1.52 -39.16
N THR A 25 10.40 -1.51 -39.26
CA THR A 25 9.54 -1.47 -38.08
C THR A 25 9.93 -2.69 -37.26
N SER A 26 10.46 -2.46 -36.06
CA SER A 26 10.67 -3.51 -35.08
C SER A 26 9.37 -4.29 -34.95
N ASN A 27 9.40 -5.58 -35.27
CA ASN A 27 8.32 -6.53 -34.97
C ASN A 27 8.21 -6.64 -33.44
N GLN A 28 7.69 -5.60 -32.78
CA GLN A 28 6.95 -5.81 -31.55
C GLN A 28 5.71 -6.58 -31.99
N THR A 29 5.67 -7.86 -31.65
CA THR A 29 4.52 -8.74 -31.78
C THR A 29 3.31 -8.09 -31.11
N ILE A 30 2.57 -7.29 -31.87
CA ILE A 30 1.20 -6.90 -31.54
C ILE A 30 0.37 -8.14 -31.85
N GLY A 31 0.18 -9.01 -30.85
CA GLY A 31 -0.62 -10.21 -31.07
C GLY A 31 -0.37 -11.38 -30.14
N GLY A 32 -0.05 -11.14 -28.86
CA GLY A 32 -0.04 -12.22 -27.86
C GLY A 32 -1.46 -12.68 -27.47
N ASN A 33 -2.41 -11.74 -27.37
CA ASN A 33 -3.85 -11.95 -27.17
C ASN A 33 -4.56 -10.59 -27.25
N THR A 34 -5.73 -10.50 -27.89
CA THR A 34 -6.53 -9.25 -27.98
C THR A 34 -6.93 -8.71 -26.61
N HIS A 35 -6.97 -9.58 -25.59
CA HIS A 35 -7.21 -9.23 -24.20
C HIS A 35 -6.13 -8.30 -23.63
N ASP A 36 -4.88 -8.40 -24.12
CA ASP A 36 -3.74 -7.68 -23.55
C ASP A 36 -3.70 -6.21 -24.02
N LEU A 37 -4.28 -5.93 -25.19
CA LEU A 37 -4.35 -4.58 -25.78
C LEU A 37 -5.17 -3.60 -24.93
N PHE A 38 -6.15 -4.11 -24.18
CA PHE A 38 -7.04 -3.31 -23.35
C PHE A 38 -6.75 -3.43 -21.86
N THR A 39 -5.57 -3.90 -21.51
CA THR A 39 -5.14 -4.00 -20.11
C THR A 39 -3.89 -3.18 -19.86
N LYS A 40 -3.77 -2.60 -18.67
CA LYS A 40 -2.54 -2.01 -18.16
C LYS A 40 -2.17 -2.69 -16.85
N TYR A 41 -0.88 -2.73 -16.54
CA TYR A 41 -0.44 -3.00 -15.19
C TYR A 41 -0.61 -1.73 -14.38
N GLU A 42 -1.45 -1.80 -13.35
CA GLU A 42 -1.52 -0.73 -12.36
C GLU A 42 -0.55 -1.07 -11.25
N TYR A 43 0.40 -0.15 -11.05
CA TYR A 43 1.35 -0.18 -9.95
C TYR A 43 0.82 0.73 -8.86
N GLY A 44 0.81 0.26 -7.63
CA GLY A 44 0.42 1.07 -6.49
C GLY A 44 0.77 0.40 -5.18
N ASP A 45 0.83 1.20 -4.14
CA ASP A 45 1.19 0.78 -2.81
C ASP A 45 -0.05 0.85 -1.92
N ARG A 46 -0.38 -0.25 -1.22
CA ARG A 46 -1.46 -0.22 -0.24
C ARG A 46 -1.13 -1.00 1.02
N TRP A 47 -1.53 -0.45 2.15
CA TRP A 47 -1.61 -1.18 3.39
C TRP A 47 -2.84 -2.07 3.39
N LYS A 48 -2.66 -3.34 3.73
CA LYS A 48 -3.77 -4.27 3.97
C LYS A 48 -3.77 -4.72 5.42
N THR A 49 -4.96 -4.75 6.02
CA THR A 49 -5.16 -5.26 7.38
C THR A 49 -5.16 -6.79 7.37
N LEU A 50 -4.30 -7.38 8.19
CA LEU A 50 -4.28 -8.82 8.49
C LEU A 50 -5.12 -9.14 9.71
N VAL A 51 -5.05 -8.28 10.72
CA VAL A 51 -5.69 -8.47 12.02
C VAL A 51 -6.36 -7.18 12.44
N ASP A 52 -7.60 -7.29 12.89
CA ASP A 52 -8.38 -6.22 13.54
C ASP A 52 -9.05 -6.87 14.76
N ASP A 53 -8.50 -6.62 15.95
CA ASP A 53 -8.88 -7.27 17.21
C ASP A 53 -8.98 -6.23 18.33
N GLU A 54 -9.51 -6.65 19.49
CA GLU A 54 -9.56 -5.86 20.71
C GLU A 54 -8.80 -6.58 21.83
N VAL A 55 -7.82 -5.89 22.39
CA VAL A 55 -7.06 -6.32 23.56
C VAL A 55 -7.88 -6.09 24.82
N VAL A 56 -7.98 -7.14 25.63
CA VAL A 56 -8.82 -7.17 26.82
C VAL A 56 -8.05 -7.43 28.11
N ALA A 57 -6.84 -7.99 28.04
CA ALA A 57 -6.01 -8.25 29.22
C ALA A 57 -4.51 -8.27 28.90
N PHE A 58 -3.70 -8.04 29.93
CA PHE A 58 -2.25 -8.31 29.91
C PHE A 58 -1.94 -9.44 30.88
N GLY A 59 -0.93 -10.24 30.55
CA GLY A 59 -0.47 -11.35 31.38
C GLY A 59 1.00 -11.67 31.17
N LYS A 60 1.52 -12.51 32.05
CA LYS A 60 2.83 -13.14 31.89
C LYS A 60 2.61 -14.65 31.68
N PRO A 61 3.33 -15.30 30.75
CA PRO A 61 3.24 -16.75 30.61
C PRO A 61 3.59 -17.44 31.93
N THR A 62 2.75 -18.38 32.36
CA THR A 62 3.01 -19.22 33.53
C THR A 62 4.11 -20.25 33.27
N THR A 63 4.31 -20.60 32.00
CA THR A 63 5.33 -21.52 31.49
C THR A 63 6.15 -20.86 30.41
N PHE A 64 7.43 -21.25 30.28
CA PHE A 64 8.26 -20.76 29.18
C PHE A 64 7.66 -21.18 27.83
N LEU A 65 7.48 -20.20 26.95
CA LEU A 65 7.06 -20.45 25.58
C LEU A 65 8.30 -20.82 24.76
N VAL A 66 8.18 -21.85 23.92
CA VAL A 66 9.27 -22.31 23.06
C VAL A 66 9.61 -21.20 22.06
N ASN A 67 10.89 -20.87 21.92
CA ASN A 67 11.41 -19.79 21.07
C ASN A 67 11.04 -18.35 21.50
N GLU A 68 10.58 -18.16 22.73
CA GLU A 68 10.29 -16.84 23.28
C GLU A 68 11.20 -16.52 24.48
N PRO A 69 11.49 -15.24 24.76
CA PRO A 69 12.30 -14.86 25.89
C PRO A 69 11.57 -15.09 27.22
N LYS A 70 12.34 -15.26 28.31
CA LYS A 70 11.81 -15.57 29.65
C LYS A 70 10.95 -14.45 30.25
N ASP A 71 11.17 -13.22 29.80
CA ASP A 71 10.45 -12.01 30.19
C ASP A 71 9.39 -11.61 29.16
N ALA A 72 9.00 -12.52 28.27
CA ALA A 72 7.90 -12.29 27.34
C ALA A 72 6.62 -11.91 28.08
N ILE A 73 5.89 -10.97 27.49
CA ILE A 73 4.58 -10.51 27.98
C ILE A 73 3.52 -10.96 26.99
N VAL A 74 2.42 -11.48 27.52
CA VAL A 74 1.26 -11.85 26.70
C VAL A 74 0.25 -10.72 26.77
N ILE A 75 -0.20 -10.29 25.61
CA ILE A 75 -1.38 -9.46 25.46
C ILE A 75 -2.50 -10.37 24.95
N ALA A 76 -3.60 -10.44 25.69
CA ALA A 76 -4.74 -11.25 25.32
C ALA A 76 -5.77 -10.39 24.58
N GLY A 77 -6.01 -10.73 23.32
CA GLY A 77 -7.09 -10.21 22.49
C GLY A 77 -8.33 -11.09 22.54
N LYS A 78 -9.41 -10.64 21.91
CA LYS A 78 -10.64 -11.44 21.77
C LYS A 78 -10.46 -12.54 20.73
N GLN A 79 -9.65 -12.31 19.70
CA GLN A 79 -9.44 -13.25 18.60
C GLN A 79 -8.06 -13.91 18.64
N TYR A 80 -7.03 -13.16 19.06
CA TYR A 80 -5.64 -13.62 19.06
C TYR A 80 -4.93 -13.30 20.37
N SER A 81 -3.83 -14.02 20.61
CA SER A 81 -2.88 -13.71 21.67
C SER A 81 -1.61 -13.16 21.05
N TYR A 82 -1.07 -12.09 21.64
CA TYR A 82 0.14 -11.43 21.16
C TYR A 82 1.25 -11.61 22.19
N VAL A 83 2.30 -12.32 21.82
CA VAL A 83 3.45 -12.54 22.69
C VAL A 83 4.53 -11.55 22.31
N LEU A 84 4.80 -10.59 23.19
CA LEU A 84 5.87 -9.61 23.01
C LEU A 84 7.21 -10.25 23.35
N ASN A 85 8.09 -10.31 22.36
CA ASN A 85 9.45 -10.82 22.51
C ASN A 85 10.50 -9.72 22.62
N LYS A 86 10.12 -8.47 22.33
CA LYS A 86 10.96 -7.29 22.53
C LYS A 86 10.14 -6.10 23.00
N GLY A 87 10.71 -5.33 23.91
CA GLY A 87 10.09 -4.12 24.46
C GLY A 87 8.95 -4.39 25.45
N GLY A 88 8.54 -5.65 25.66
CA GLY A 88 7.53 -6.00 26.66
C GLY A 88 8.01 -5.67 28.09
N SER A 89 9.19 -6.12 28.48
CA SER A 89 9.77 -5.81 29.79
C SER A 89 10.02 -4.32 29.98
N ASP A 90 10.52 -3.62 28.95
CA ASP A 90 10.63 -2.16 28.94
C ASP A 90 9.27 -1.47 29.15
N PHE A 91 8.23 -1.94 28.45
CA PHE A 91 6.88 -1.44 28.62
C PHE A 91 6.41 -1.61 30.06
N PHE A 92 6.49 -2.82 30.61
CA PHE A 92 6.11 -3.11 31.99
C PHE A 92 6.89 -2.28 33.00
N ASN A 93 8.21 -2.15 32.82
CA ASN A 93 9.07 -1.33 33.66
C ASN A 93 8.70 0.14 33.58
N LEU A 94 8.35 0.66 32.41
CA LEU A 94 7.91 2.05 32.27
C LEU A 94 6.56 2.27 32.96
N ILE A 95 5.54 1.49 32.63
CA ILE A 95 4.18 1.72 33.16
C ILE A 95 4.06 1.44 34.66
N SER A 96 4.83 0.51 35.22
CA SER A 96 4.86 0.25 36.66
C SER A 96 5.51 1.40 37.44
N GLN A 97 6.23 2.28 36.74
CA GLN A 97 6.94 3.41 37.32
C GLN A 97 6.25 4.76 37.06
N LEU A 98 5.19 4.78 36.28
CA LEU A 98 4.39 5.99 36.05
C LEU A 98 3.10 5.92 36.87
N ASN A 99 2.53 7.07 37.19
CA ASN A 99 1.21 7.12 37.80
C ASN A 99 0.14 6.70 36.78
N PRO A 100 -0.64 5.63 37.00
CA PRO A 100 -1.64 5.18 36.03
C PRO A 100 -2.69 6.23 35.66
N ASP A 101 -3.05 7.11 36.60
CA ASP A 101 -4.08 8.14 36.38
C ASP A 101 -3.60 9.26 35.44
N ASP A 102 -2.29 9.42 35.32
CA ASP A 102 -1.65 10.44 34.48
C ASP A 102 -1.31 9.89 33.07
N ILE A 103 -1.56 8.59 32.82
CA ILE A 103 -1.31 7.93 31.53
C ILE A 103 -2.56 8.02 30.64
N GLN A 104 -2.37 8.53 29.42
CA GLN A 104 -3.41 8.59 28.40
C GLN A 104 -3.00 7.83 27.15
N LEU A 105 -3.60 6.64 26.97
CA LEU A 105 -3.52 5.89 25.72
C LEU A 105 -4.63 6.41 24.79
N ARG A 106 -4.27 7.34 23.91
CA ARG A 106 -5.20 8.01 22.98
C ARG A 106 -5.31 7.36 21.61
N GLN A 107 -4.44 6.40 21.30
CA GLN A 107 -4.34 5.82 19.96
C GLN A 107 -4.51 4.31 19.99
N ASP A 108 -5.10 3.80 18.91
CA ASP A 108 -5.16 2.38 18.62
C ASP A 108 -3.75 1.81 18.42
N LEU A 109 -3.58 0.55 18.77
CA LEU A 109 -2.31 -0.17 18.64
C LEU A 109 -2.15 -0.62 17.20
N ASN A 110 -1.35 0.13 16.44
CA ASN A 110 -1.07 -0.18 15.03
C ASN A 110 0.31 -0.83 14.89
N PHE A 111 0.32 -2.05 14.39
CA PHE A 111 1.54 -2.82 14.12
C PHE A 111 1.65 -3.18 12.64
N VAL A 112 2.88 -3.49 12.24
CA VAL A 112 3.25 -3.87 10.90
C VAL A 112 3.78 -5.30 10.90
N SER A 113 3.25 -6.12 10.00
CA SER A 113 3.77 -7.43 9.65
C SER A 113 4.68 -7.30 8.41
N PRO A 114 5.80 -8.04 8.32
CA PRO A 114 6.67 -8.01 7.16
C PRO A 114 5.99 -8.54 5.88
N ASP A 115 5.05 -9.47 6.01
CA ASP A 115 4.31 -10.04 4.90
C ASP A 115 2.94 -10.58 5.35
N LYS A 116 2.17 -11.14 4.41
CA LYS A 116 0.78 -11.57 4.64
C LYS A 116 0.64 -12.86 5.47
N ASP A 117 1.65 -13.73 5.46
CA ASP A 117 1.61 -15.06 6.08
C ASP A 117 2.46 -15.09 7.35
N SER A 118 3.17 -14.01 7.64
CA SER A 118 3.97 -13.87 8.85
C SER A 118 3.11 -13.79 10.10
N HIS A 119 3.53 -14.54 11.11
CA HIS A 119 3.02 -14.42 12.47
C HIS A 119 3.80 -13.38 13.28
N HIS A 120 4.83 -12.75 12.71
CA HIS A 120 5.65 -11.77 13.38
C HIS A 120 5.11 -10.36 13.13
N PHE A 121 5.12 -9.51 14.16
CA PHE A 121 4.73 -8.12 14.03
C PHE A 121 5.69 -7.20 14.77
N THR A 122 5.78 -5.96 14.28
CA THR A 122 6.59 -4.90 14.87
C THR A 122 5.80 -3.60 14.90
N GLY A 123 6.09 -2.73 15.86
CA GLY A 123 5.50 -1.40 15.88
C GLY A 123 5.91 -0.62 17.11
N TYR A 124 5.12 0.41 17.41
CA TYR A 124 5.41 1.31 18.52
C TYR A 124 4.17 1.52 19.35
N LEU A 125 4.32 1.33 20.66
CA LEU A 125 3.33 1.78 21.62
C LEU A 125 3.64 3.23 21.98
N LYS A 126 2.68 4.13 21.71
CA LYS A 126 2.78 5.55 22.04
C LYS A 126 1.69 5.93 23.02
N PHE A 127 2.07 6.60 24.10
CA PHE A 127 1.11 7.17 25.04
C PHE A 127 1.58 8.52 25.54
N SER A 128 0.64 9.37 25.87
CA SER A 128 0.91 10.66 26.50
C SER A 128 0.84 10.52 28.01
N TYR A 129 1.72 11.23 28.70
CA TYR A 129 1.78 11.34 30.15
C TYR A 129 1.62 12.80 30.54
N THR A 130 0.76 13.08 31.52
CA THR A 130 0.53 14.44 32.03
C THR A 130 0.56 14.38 33.55
N PRO A 131 1.70 14.72 34.18
CA PRO A 131 1.84 14.63 35.63
C PRO A 131 0.79 15.50 36.33
N SER A 132 0.13 14.94 37.35
CA SER A 132 -0.78 15.71 38.21
C SER A 132 -0.09 16.91 38.90
N THR A 133 1.22 16.85 39.08
CA THR A 133 2.07 17.93 39.65
C THR A 133 2.37 19.06 38.65
N GLY A 134 2.04 18.88 37.37
CA GLY A 134 2.31 19.83 36.29
C GLY A 134 3.70 19.71 35.64
N SER A 135 4.64 19.01 36.26
CA SER A 135 5.99 18.78 35.70
C SER A 135 6.56 17.42 36.11
N LEU A 136 7.49 16.90 35.30
CA LEU A 136 8.17 15.63 35.59
C LEU A 136 9.06 15.75 36.84
N ASN A 137 8.93 14.80 37.76
CA ASN A 137 9.90 14.63 38.83
C ASN A 137 11.23 14.04 38.29
N GLN A 138 12.25 13.94 39.14
CA GLN A 138 13.58 13.47 38.74
C GLN A 138 13.54 12.06 38.11
N ARG A 139 12.71 11.17 38.66
CA ARG A 139 12.60 9.79 38.19
C ARG A 139 11.90 9.71 36.83
N GLU A 140 10.79 10.43 36.69
CA GLU A 140 10.05 10.56 35.45
C GLU A 140 10.89 11.21 34.35
N THR A 141 11.72 12.19 34.71
CA THR A 141 12.68 12.81 33.79
C THR A 141 13.68 11.80 33.23
N LEU A 142 14.18 10.89 34.06
CA LEU A 142 15.07 9.82 33.60
C LEU A 142 14.35 8.84 32.68
N LEU A 143 13.12 8.45 33.03
CA LEU A 143 12.29 7.60 32.18
C LEU A 143 12.00 8.27 30.84
N PHE A 144 11.68 9.56 30.84
CA PHE A 144 11.43 10.32 29.61
C PHE A 144 12.69 10.47 28.76
N LYS A 145 13.88 10.60 29.36
CA LYS A 145 15.14 10.57 28.60
C LYS A 145 15.40 9.21 27.95
N GLN A 146 14.96 8.12 28.58
CA GLN A 146 15.18 6.77 28.10
C GLN A 146 14.16 6.33 27.04
N TYR A 147 12.88 6.64 27.26
CA TYR A 147 11.74 6.12 26.50
C TYR A 147 10.88 7.21 25.85
N GLY A 148 11.13 8.47 26.17
CA GLY A 148 10.41 9.61 25.62
C GLY A 148 10.84 9.93 24.20
N ILE A 149 9.96 10.61 23.47
CA ILE A 149 10.29 11.22 22.19
C ILE A 149 10.53 12.70 22.45
N LEU A 150 11.61 13.26 21.88
CA LEU A 150 11.74 14.71 21.82
C LEU A 150 10.55 15.26 21.03
N PRO A 151 9.81 16.27 21.55
CA PRO A 151 8.83 16.96 20.73
C PRO A 151 9.56 17.47 19.49
N CYS A 152 9.10 17.08 18.31
CA CYS A 152 9.55 17.72 17.09
C CYS A 152 9.29 19.22 17.27
N ASP A 153 10.24 20.07 16.87
CA ASP A 153 10.19 21.54 16.93
C ASP A 153 9.15 22.10 15.93
N CYS A 154 8.02 21.41 15.80
CA CYS A 154 6.92 21.70 14.91
C CYS A 154 5.96 22.62 15.64
N GLY A 155 6.30 23.91 15.68
CA GLY A 155 5.36 25.04 15.79
C GLY A 155 4.48 25.09 17.03
N GLU A 156 4.76 26.07 17.90
CA GLU A 156 3.85 26.62 18.92
C GLU A 156 3.28 25.60 19.91
N ALA A 157 4.16 24.82 20.56
CA ALA A 157 3.85 24.26 21.87
C ALA A 157 3.80 25.42 22.88
N THR A 158 2.62 26.04 23.02
CA THR A 158 2.32 26.88 24.17
C THR A 158 2.61 26.08 25.43
N GLU A 159 3.38 26.67 26.36
CA GLU A 159 3.96 26.04 27.56
C GLU A 159 2.92 25.36 28.50
N GLN A 160 1.63 25.50 28.21
CA GLN A 160 0.51 24.98 28.98
C GLN A 160 0.06 23.56 28.59
N ASN A 161 0.52 22.98 27.48
CA ASN A 161 0.14 21.64 27.03
C ASN A 161 1.36 20.75 26.71
N GLN A 162 2.39 20.75 27.56
CA GLN A 162 3.49 19.79 27.44
C GLN A 162 3.01 18.38 27.82
N HIS A 163 2.38 17.71 26.87
CA HIS A 163 2.13 16.28 26.97
C HIS A 163 3.44 15.54 26.72
N TYR A 164 3.95 14.84 27.71
CA TYR A 164 5.15 14.02 27.58
C TYR A 164 4.78 12.75 26.81
N ILE A 165 5.28 12.61 25.57
CA ILE A 165 4.99 11.45 24.74
C ILE A 165 6.07 10.38 24.94
N PHE A 166 5.67 9.22 25.43
CA PHE A 166 6.51 8.04 25.55
C PHE A 166 6.30 7.13 24.34
N GLN A 167 7.38 6.53 23.85
CA GLN A 167 7.35 5.59 22.74
C GLN A 167 8.26 4.39 23.00
N ILE A 168 7.67 3.20 22.98
CA ILE A 168 8.39 1.94 23.12
C ILE A 168 8.23 1.14 21.84
N LYS A 169 9.35 0.67 21.29
CA LYS A 169 9.34 -0.28 20.18
C LYS A 169 8.92 -1.64 20.69
N LEU A 170 7.89 -2.21 20.09
CA LEU A 170 7.39 -3.54 20.39
C LEU A 170 7.63 -4.46 19.20
N GLU A 171 8.07 -5.68 19.48
CA GLU A 171 8.16 -6.77 18.52
C GLU A 171 7.56 -8.02 19.18
N GLY A 172 6.89 -8.86 18.39
CA GLY A 172 6.20 -10.01 18.94
C GLY A 172 5.66 -10.95 17.87
N ASN A 173 5.02 -12.01 18.35
CA ASN A 173 4.44 -13.06 17.53
C ASN A 173 2.94 -13.26 17.86
N LEU A 174 2.15 -13.58 16.84
CA LEU A 174 0.74 -13.94 16.97
C LEU A 174 0.56 -15.42 17.30
N TYR A 175 -0.33 -15.67 18.24
CA TYR A 175 -0.76 -16.99 18.66
C TYR A 175 -2.30 -17.05 18.69
N PRO A 176 -2.89 -18.25 18.69
CA PRO A 176 -4.32 -18.42 18.95
C PRO A 176 -4.74 -17.78 20.29
N VAL A 177 -6.02 -17.45 20.42
CA VAL A 177 -6.60 -16.94 21.68
C VAL A 177 -6.29 -17.86 22.85
N VAL A 178 -5.99 -17.27 24.02
CA VAL A 178 -5.77 -18.02 25.25
C VAL A 178 -7.07 -18.69 25.73
N GLU A 179 -6.99 -19.96 26.11
CA GLU A 179 -8.16 -20.72 26.60
C GLU A 179 -8.69 -20.17 27.93
N ASN A 180 -7.82 -19.57 28.74
CA ASN A 180 -8.14 -19.08 30.07
C ASN A 180 -8.40 -17.56 30.10
N LEU A 181 -8.90 -16.98 29.01
CA LEU A 181 -9.14 -15.53 28.89
C LEU A 181 -9.97 -14.97 30.05
N ASP A 182 -11.01 -15.69 30.46
CA ASP A 182 -11.92 -15.30 31.55
C ASP A 182 -11.25 -15.26 32.94
N SER A 183 -10.10 -15.93 33.09
CA SER A 183 -9.33 -15.94 34.33
C SER A 183 -8.34 -14.76 34.43
N LEU A 184 -8.12 -14.04 33.34
CA LEU A 184 -7.19 -12.90 33.31
C LEU A 184 -7.84 -11.65 33.88
N LYS A 185 -7.03 -10.79 34.51
CA LYS A 185 -7.49 -9.48 34.97
C LYS A 185 -7.81 -8.60 33.75
N PRO A 186 -9.07 -8.14 33.57
CA PRO A 186 -9.43 -7.33 32.43
C PRO A 186 -8.84 -5.92 32.54
N LEU A 187 -8.63 -5.29 31.39
CA LEU A 187 -8.31 -3.87 31.29
C LEU A 187 -9.54 -3.02 31.60
N SER A 188 -9.31 -1.80 32.11
CA SER A 188 -10.38 -0.84 32.38
C SER A 188 -11.20 -0.49 31.14
N LYS A 189 -10.59 -0.59 29.96
CA LYS A 189 -11.25 -0.51 28.66
C LYS A 189 -10.51 -1.38 27.64
N PRO A 190 -11.21 -1.98 26.67
CA PRO A 190 -10.56 -2.67 25.58
C PRO A 190 -9.84 -1.68 24.65
N TYR A 191 -8.73 -2.11 24.06
CA TYR A 191 -7.96 -1.31 23.09
C TYR A 191 -7.93 -2.01 21.74
N LYS A 192 -8.20 -1.26 20.67
CA LYS A 192 -8.14 -1.82 19.32
C LYS A 192 -6.69 -2.08 18.90
N VAL A 193 -6.45 -3.26 18.37
CA VAL A 193 -5.21 -3.66 17.73
C VAL A 193 -5.46 -3.86 16.25
N ARG A 194 -4.60 -3.26 15.43
CA ARG A 194 -4.57 -3.48 14.00
C ARG A 194 -3.18 -3.90 13.58
N ILE A 195 -3.08 -5.00 12.85
CA ILE A 195 -1.84 -5.45 12.21
C ILE A 195 -2.02 -5.36 10.71
N GLN A 196 -1.12 -4.64 10.05
CA GLN A 196 -1.16 -4.43 8.61
C GLN A 196 0.14 -4.87 7.96
N TYR A 197 0.07 -5.27 6.70
CA TYR A 197 1.27 -5.48 5.89
C TYR A 197 1.21 -4.59 4.66
N TYR A 198 2.40 -4.29 4.15
CA TYR A 198 2.55 -3.53 2.93
C TYR A 198 2.42 -4.46 1.73
N GLN A 199 1.51 -4.14 0.82
CA GLN A 199 1.32 -4.91 -0.41
C GLN A 199 1.62 -4.05 -1.64
N ASP A 200 2.66 -4.46 -2.38
CA ASP A 200 2.88 -4.01 -3.75
C ASP A 200 1.72 -4.50 -4.63
N LYS A 201 0.90 -3.58 -5.15
CA LYS A 201 -0.13 -3.90 -6.13
C LYS A 201 0.52 -4.00 -7.50
N ARG A 202 0.55 -5.22 -8.05
CA ARG A 202 0.81 -5.49 -9.47
C ARG A 202 -0.38 -6.24 -10.03
N GLU A 203 -1.42 -5.51 -10.42
CA GLU A 203 -2.65 -6.09 -10.95
C GLU A 203 -2.83 -5.66 -12.42
N LYS A 204 -3.20 -6.61 -13.27
CA LYS A 204 -3.54 -6.37 -14.67
C LYS A 204 -4.99 -5.87 -14.70
N VAL A 205 -5.17 -4.56 -14.86
CA VAL A 205 -6.49 -3.92 -14.88
C VAL A 205 -6.90 -3.58 -16.31
N THR A 206 -8.18 -3.66 -16.60
CA THR A 206 -8.71 -3.19 -17.89
C THR A 206 -8.62 -1.66 -17.98
N LEU A 207 -8.21 -1.14 -19.13
CA LEU A 207 -8.19 0.29 -19.42
C LEU A 207 -9.57 0.91 -19.19
N SER A 208 -9.62 2.12 -18.65
CA SER A 208 -10.86 2.89 -18.59
C SER A 208 -11.36 3.22 -20.01
N THR A 209 -12.66 3.53 -20.16
CA THR A 209 -13.26 3.87 -21.46
C THR A 209 -12.52 4.99 -22.18
N GLN A 210 -12.05 6.00 -21.45
CA GLN A 210 -11.27 7.11 -22.00
C GLN A 210 -9.88 6.67 -22.47
N GLU A 211 -9.21 5.77 -21.74
CA GLU A 211 -7.90 5.23 -22.12
C GLU A 211 -7.98 4.21 -23.27
N LYS A 212 -9.12 3.50 -23.41
CA LYS A 212 -9.38 2.64 -24.57
C LYS A 212 -9.49 3.48 -25.84
N LEU A 213 -10.18 4.62 -25.78
CA LEU A 213 -10.36 5.52 -26.91
C LEU A 213 -9.03 6.12 -27.40
N THR A 214 -8.09 6.41 -26.50
CA THR A 214 -6.78 6.97 -26.85
C THR A 214 -5.78 5.93 -27.38
N ARG A 215 -6.01 4.64 -27.14
CA ARG A 215 -5.16 3.54 -27.64
C ARG A 215 -5.73 2.81 -28.86
N LEU A 216 -6.91 3.19 -29.34
CA LEU A 216 -7.41 2.71 -30.62
C LEU A 216 -6.42 3.17 -31.70
N PRO A 217 -5.79 2.26 -32.47
CA PRO A 217 -5.07 2.67 -33.66
C PRO A 217 -6.09 3.39 -34.54
N LEU A 218 -5.83 4.65 -34.88
CA LEU A 218 -6.61 5.40 -35.84
C LEU A 218 -6.45 4.70 -37.19
N VAL A 219 -7.26 3.67 -37.43
CA VAL A 219 -7.33 2.99 -38.71
C VAL A 219 -7.92 4.03 -39.67
N PRO A 220 -7.22 4.43 -40.74
CA PRO A 220 -7.85 5.29 -41.72
C PRO A 220 -9.00 4.50 -42.33
N PHE A 221 -10.24 4.91 -42.05
CA PHE A 221 -11.41 4.38 -42.73
C PHE A 221 -11.33 4.79 -44.20
N THR A 222 -10.70 3.94 -45.03
CA THR A 222 -10.88 4.03 -46.48
C THR A 222 -12.29 3.52 -46.78
N LEU A 223 -13.25 4.45 -46.81
CA LEU A 223 -14.60 4.22 -47.30
C LEU A 223 -14.53 3.89 -48.80
N ALA A 224 -14.60 2.61 -49.15
CA ALA A 224 -14.97 2.20 -50.49
C ALA A 224 -16.51 2.20 -50.56
N ILE A 225 -17.09 3.24 -51.16
CA ILE A 225 -18.52 3.29 -51.46
C ILE A 225 -18.71 2.63 -52.82
N ASP A 226 -19.26 1.42 -52.83
CA ASP A 226 -19.70 0.76 -54.06
C ASP A 226 -21.04 1.39 -54.49
N ALA A 227 -21.06 2.01 -55.67
CA ALA A 227 -22.23 2.68 -56.20
C ALA A 227 -23.29 1.65 -56.62
N LEU A 228 -24.25 1.36 -55.74
CA LEU A 228 -25.46 0.62 -56.09
C LEU A 228 -26.66 1.56 -56.07
N VAL A 229 -26.90 2.23 -57.20
CA VAL A 229 -28.17 2.89 -57.49
C VAL A 229 -29.15 1.82 -57.97
N LEU A 230 -30.13 1.48 -57.13
CA LEU A 230 -31.32 0.72 -57.54
C LEU A 230 -32.55 1.64 -57.48
N PRO A 231 -33.30 1.82 -58.58
CA PRO A 231 -34.44 2.72 -58.61
C PRO A 231 -35.68 2.01 -58.06
N ALA A 232 -36.15 2.46 -56.90
CA ALA A 232 -37.45 2.06 -56.39
C ALA A 232 -38.55 2.97 -56.98
N GLN A 233 -39.27 2.41 -57.95
CA GLN A 233 -40.75 2.50 -58.11
C GLN A 233 -41.28 3.87 -58.60
N ILE A 234 -41.75 4.01 -59.84
CA ILE A 234 -43.00 3.44 -60.40
C ILE A 234 -44.18 3.66 -59.44
N MET A 235 -45.04 4.60 -59.81
CA MET A 235 -46.35 5.01 -59.28
C MET A 235 -46.38 6.16 -58.27
N GLY A 236 -46.90 7.30 -58.74
CA GLY A 236 -47.27 8.44 -57.91
C GLY A 236 -47.75 9.68 -58.69
N ILE A 237 -48.56 9.48 -59.73
CA ILE A 237 -49.59 10.40 -60.28
C ILE A 237 -49.20 11.89 -60.42
N SER A 238 -49.03 12.35 -61.67
CA SER A 238 -49.20 13.76 -62.05
C SER A 238 -50.56 13.98 -62.73
N TYR A 239 -51.40 14.75 -62.04
CA TYR A 239 -52.24 15.86 -62.52
C TYR A 239 -53.32 15.65 -63.61
N GLN A 240 -54.57 15.95 -63.21
CA GLN A 240 -55.77 16.23 -64.02
C GLN A 240 -55.66 17.59 -64.74
N PRO A 241 -56.33 17.79 -65.88
CA PRO A 241 -57.78 18.12 -65.87
C PRO A 241 -58.69 16.99 -66.36
#